data_AF-A0A0K8J4C1-F1
#
_entry.id   AF-A0A0K8J4C1-F1
#
_cell.length_a   1.000
_cell.length_b   1.000
_cell.length_c   1.000
_cell.angle_alpha   90.00
_cell.angle_beta   90.00
_cell.angle_gamma   90.00
#
_symmetry.space_group_name_H-M   'P 1'
#
loop_
_entity.id
_entity.type
_entity.pdbx_description
1 polymer ?
#
loop_
_entity_poly.entity_id
_entity_poly.type
_entity_poly.pdbx_seq_one_letter_code
_entity_poly.pdbx_strand_id
1 'polypeptide(L)'
;MILYLDSTIASGSTYTYYVKAYDEDGNISEASNSYTITMPPDIPANLTVTVREDGILLRWTGVNDICEYELSINEEIIKVGKENLFLQKEFLPNFRYEYRVRAVIGDIYGQWSESKEILTAPGKVENLKSEIIDDSAIKLSWDPVEGALSYDVEIDGILYQDIKDCYYLLKSVQQILQMRILKIYTTLFPRR
;
A
#
# COMPACT_ATOMS: atom_id res chain seq x y z
N MET A 1 -7.45 -41.05 -29.73
CA MET A 1 -8.16 -39.89 -29.17
C MET A 1 -7.72 -38.68 -29.96
N ILE A 2 -8.62 -38.05 -30.71
CA ILE A 2 -8.32 -36.81 -31.43
C ILE A 2 -8.72 -35.66 -30.49
N LEU A 3 -7.78 -34.75 -30.21
CA LEU A 3 -8.01 -33.55 -29.43
C LEU A 3 -8.16 -32.37 -30.39
N TYR A 4 -9.24 -31.60 -30.26
CA TYR A 4 -9.37 -30.30 -30.91
C TYR A 4 -8.98 -29.21 -29.91
N LEU A 5 -8.09 -28.30 -30.33
CA LEU A 5 -7.69 -27.14 -29.54
C LEU A 5 -8.23 -25.88 -30.22
N ASP A 6 -9.14 -25.18 -29.55
CA ASP A 6 -9.55 -23.85 -29.97
C ASP A 6 -8.48 -22.83 -29.56
N SER A 7 -7.77 -22.28 -30.54
CA SER A 7 -6.72 -21.27 -30.33
C SER A 7 -7.23 -19.83 -30.42
N THR A 8 -8.54 -19.66 -30.67
CA THR A 8 -9.19 -18.35 -30.82
C THR A 8 -9.91 -17.88 -29.56
N ILE A 9 -9.75 -18.62 -28.47
CA ILE A 9 -10.32 -18.28 -27.17
C ILE A 9 -9.73 -16.97 -26.64
N ALA A 10 -10.60 -16.06 -26.20
CA ALA A 10 -10.25 -14.79 -25.59
C ALA A 10 -10.72 -14.76 -24.13
N SER A 11 -9.95 -14.07 -23.27
CA SER A 11 -10.31 -13.85 -21.87
C SER A 11 -11.68 -13.21 -21.74
N GLY A 12 -12.42 -13.58 -20.69
CA GLY A 12 -13.76 -13.09 -20.41
C GLY A 12 -14.85 -13.47 -21.42
N SER A 13 -14.51 -14.13 -22.52
CA SER A 13 -15.47 -14.49 -23.56
C SER A 13 -16.20 -15.80 -23.24
N THR A 14 -17.48 -15.85 -23.62
CA THR A 14 -18.34 -17.02 -23.50
C THR A 14 -18.43 -17.75 -24.84
N TYR A 15 -18.21 -19.06 -24.82
CA TYR A 15 -18.27 -19.93 -25.98
C TYR A 15 -19.29 -21.04 -25.77
N THR A 16 -20.05 -21.37 -26.82
CA THR A 16 -20.98 -22.49 -26.85
C THR A 16 -20.56 -23.48 -27.92
N TYR A 17 -20.29 -24.73 -27.52
CA TYR A 17 -19.83 -25.79 -28.39
C TYR A 17 -20.93 -26.86 -28.58
N TYR A 18 -20.98 -27.45 -29.76
CA TYR A 18 -21.71 -28.68 -30.08
C TYR A 18 -20.97 -29.39 -31.22
N VAL A 19 -21.21 -30.68 -31.40
CA VAL A 19 -20.56 -31.49 -32.42
C VAL A 19 -21.57 -32.16 -33.33
N LYS A 20 -21.21 -32.35 -34.60
CA LYS A 20 -21.95 -33.13 -35.60
C LYS A 20 -21.01 -34.16 -36.21
N ALA A 21 -21.52 -35.35 -36.50
CA ALA A 21 -20.79 -36.40 -37.19
C ALA A 21 -21.00 -36.30 -38.71
N TYR A 22 -19.98 -36.73 -39.45
CA TYR A 22 -20.00 -36.90 -40.89
C TYR A 22 -19.67 -38.35 -41.22
N ASP A 23 -20.32 -38.94 -42.21
CA ASP A 23 -19.92 -40.24 -42.77
C ASP A 23 -19.05 -40.06 -44.03
N GLU A 24 -18.66 -41.19 -44.65
CA GLU A 24 -17.81 -41.20 -45.85
C GLU A 24 -18.49 -40.59 -47.08
N ASP A 25 -19.83 -40.58 -47.12
CA ASP A 25 -20.64 -40.00 -48.18
C ASP A 25 -20.95 -38.50 -47.94
N GLY A 26 -20.52 -37.95 -46.80
CA GLY A 26 -20.72 -36.56 -46.42
C GLY A 26 -22.08 -36.25 -45.79
N ASN A 27 -22.86 -37.27 -45.39
CA ASN A 27 -24.10 -37.05 -44.65
C ASN A 27 -23.79 -36.51 -43.25
N ILE A 28 -24.61 -35.56 -42.78
CA ILE A 28 -24.41 -34.86 -41.51
C ILE A 28 -25.44 -35.33 -40.48
N SER A 29 -24.99 -35.66 -39.26
CA SER A 29 -25.89 -35.97 -38.15
C SER A 29 -26.60 -34.73 -37.61
N GLU A 30 -27.62 -34.96 -36.76
CA GLU A 30 -28.09 -33.93 -35.83
C GLU A 30 -26.97 -33.47 -34.90
N ALA A 31 -27.10 -32.25 -34.37
CA ALA A 31 -26.17 -31.71 -33.38
C ALA A 31 -26.24 -32.48 -32.06
N SER A 32 -25.11 -32.61 -31.37
CA SER A 32 -25.09 -32.99 -29.96
C SER A 32 -25.82 -31.97 -29.09
N ASN A 33 -25.93 -32.25 -27.78
CA ASN A 33 -26.21 -31.20 -26.81
C ASN A 33 -25.17 -30.07 -26.91
N SER A 34 -25.56 -28.86 -26.53
CA SER A 34 -24.63 -27.75 -26.39
C SER A 34 -23.95 -27.75 -25.02
N TYR A 35 -22.75 -27.19 -24.97
CA TYR A 35 -22.02 -26.89 -23.74
C TYR A 35 -21.51 -25.46 -23.77
N THR A 36 -21.78 -24.69 -22.73
CA THR A 36 -21.37 -23.28 -22.63
C THR A 36 -20.32 -23.11 -21.55
N ILE A 37 -19.24 -22.41 -21.87
CA ILE A 37 -18.14 -22.10 -20.96
C ILE A 37 -17.72 -20.65 -21.14
N THR A 38 -17.33 -20.00 -20.04
CA THR A 38 -16.80 -18.64 -20.04
C THR A 38 -15.36 -18.67 -19.56
N MET A 39 -14.48 -17.99 -20.30
CA MET A 39 -13.06 -17.88 -19.94
C MET A 39 -12.87 -16.88 -18.78
N PRO A 40 -11.86 -17.08 -17.92
CA PRO A 40 -11.52 -16.10 -16.89
C PRO A 40 -11.23 -14.72 -17.49
N PRO A 41 -11.56 -13.62 -16.77
CA PRO A 41 -11.23 -12.27 -17.21
C PRO A 41 -9.72 -12.03 -17.21
N ASP A 42 -9.29 -11.01 -17.95
CA ASP A 42 -7.90 -10.57 -17.96
C ASP A 42 -7.44 -10.07 -16.59
N ILE A 43 -6.12 -10.13 -16.39
CA ILE A 43 -5.46 -9.55 -15.21
C ILE A 43 -5.50 -8.02 -15.34
N PRO A 44 -6.02 -7.28 -14.34
CA PRO A 44 -5.96 -5.83 -14.38
C PRO A 44 -4.52 -5.34 -14.35
N ALA A 45 -4.13 -4.55 -15.35
CA ALA A 45 -2.76 -4.08 -15.52
C ALA A 45 -2.48 -2.75 -14.80
N ASN A 46 -1.19 -2.42 -14.61
CA ASN A 46 -0.74 -1.13 -14.08
C ASN A 46 -1.35 -0.76 -12.71
N LEU A 47 -1.37 -1.71 -11.76
CA LEU A 47 -1.75 -1.40 -10.38
C LEU A 47 -0.77 -0.37 -9.79
N THR A 48 -1.31 0.78 -9.40
CA THR A 48 -0.60 1.86 -8.73
C THR A 48 -1.22 2.09 -7.36
N VAL A 49 -0.39 2.44 -6.39
CA VAL A 49 -0.77 2.69 -5.00
C VAL A 49 -0.12 4.00 -4.58
N THR A 50 -0.92 5.00 -4.22
CA THR A 50 -0.45 6.35 -3.88
C THR A 50 -1.04 6.78 -2.55
N VAL A 51 -0.17 7.13 -1.60
CA VAL A 51 -0.60 7.74 -0.33
C VAL A 51 -0.98 9.20 -0.58
N ARG A 52 -2.15 9.60 -0.12
CA ARG A 52 -2.72 10.95 -0.21
C ARG A 52 -3.19 11.40 1.17
N GLU A 53 -3.57 12.66 1.29
CA GLU A 53 -4.14 13.22 2.53
C GLU A 53 -5.47 12.55 2.92
N ASP A 54 -6.24 12.07 1.94
CA ASP A 54 -7.57 11.46 2.12
C ASP A 54 -7.56 9.93 2.19
N GLY A 55 -6.38 9.29 2.12
CA GLY A 55 -6.25 7.83 2.13
C GLY A 55 -5.13 7.28 1.26
N ILE A 56 -5.11 5.96 1.13
CA ILE A 56 -4.28 5.25 0.14
C ILE A 56 -5.15 5.00 -1.09
N LEU A 57 -4.81 5.65 -2.20
CA LEU A 57 -5.51 5.52 -3.47
C LEU A 57 -4.86 4.43 -4.32
N LEU A 58 -5.63 3.40 -4.65
CA LEU A 58 -5.29 2.38 -5.60
C LEU A 58 -5.94 2.68 -6.95
N ARG A 59 -5.21 2.49 -8.05
CA ARG A 59 -5.73 2.61 -9.42
C ARG A 59 -5.12 1.54 -10.32
N TRP A 60 -5.90 1.05 -11.26
CA TRP A 60 -5.46 0.08 -12.26
C TRP A 60 -6.12 0.32 -13.63
N THR A 61 -5.65 -0.39 -14.63
CA THR A 61 -6.23 -0.40 -15.98
C THR A 61 -7.49 -1.26 -15.96
N GLY A 62 -8.60 -0.71 -16.47
CA GLY A 62 -9.87 -1.42 -16.49
C GLY A 62 -9.88 -2.65 -17.41
N VAL A 63 -10.57 -3.70 -16.97
CA VAL A 63 -10.92 -4.92 -17.71
C VAL A 63 -12.41 -4.83 -18.07
N ASN A 64 -12.75 -5.11 -19.32
CA ASN A 64 -14.13 -5.04 -19.82
C ASN A 64 -14.95 -6.28 -19.44
N ASP A 65 -16.27 -6.15 -19.51
CA ASP A 65 -17.24 -7.24 -19.34
C ASP A 65 -17.16 -8.01 -18.00
N ILE A 66 -16.66 -7.33 -16.96
CA ILE A 66 -16.58 -7.86 -15.60
C ILE A 66 -17.86 -7.57 -14.79
N CYS A 67 -18.07 -8.38 -13.77
CA CYS A 67 -19.04 -8.12 -12.71
C CYS A 67 -18.45 -7.22 -11.61
N GLU A 68 -17.20 -7.44 -11.23
CA GLU A 68 -16.52 -6.68 -10.18
C GLU A 68 -15.01 -6.91 -10.20
N TYR A 69 -14.27 -6.08 -9.47
CA TYR A 69 -12.93 -6.36 -9.01
C TYR A 69 -12.94 -6.82 -7.56
N GLU A 70 -11.96 -7.64 -7.24
CA GLU A 70 -11.54 -7.92 -5.88
C GLU A 70 -10.14 -7.39 -5.65
N LEU A 71 -9.90 -6.88 -4.43
CA LEU A 71 -8.58 -6.52 -3.94
C LEU A 71 -8.14 -7.52 -2.87
N SER A 72 -6.88 -7.91 -2.90
CA SER A 72 -6.21 -8.51 -1.76
C SER A 72 -5.40 -7.41 -1.06
N ILE A 73 -5.67 -7.18 0.22
CA ILE A 73 -4.96 -6.24 1.09
C ILE A 73 -4.37 -7.06 2.23
N ASN A 74 -3.05 -7.29 2.22
CA ASN A 74 -2.38 -8.19 3.17
C ASN A 74 -3.09 -9.54 3.29
N GLU A 75 -3.35 -10.18 2.15
CA GLU A 75 -4.07 -11.46 2.03
C GLU A 75 -5.60 -11.41 2.30
N GLU A 76 -6.13 -10.36 2.94
CA GLU A 76 -7.58 -10.18 3.09
C GLU A 76 -8.20 -9.78 1.76
N ILE A 77 -9.26 -10.49 1.33
CA ILE A 77 -9.93 -10.24 0.05
C ILE A 77 -11.20 -9.43 0.27
N ILE A 78 -11.31 -8.31 -0.45
CA ILE A 78 -12.50 -7.45 -0.47
C ILE A 78 -13.02 -7.26 -1.89
N LYS A 79 -14.34 -7.14 -2.03
CA LYS A 79 -15.01 -6.79 -3.29
C LYS A 79 -15.15 -5.28 -3.40
N VAL A 80 -14.76 -4.70 -4.53
CA VAL A 80 -14.71 -3.24 -4.71
C VAL A 80 -15.54 -2.73 -5.89
N GLY A 81 -16.42 -3.56 -6.43
CA GLY A 81 -17.31 -3.18 -7.54
C GLY A 81 -16.56 -3.05 -8.87
N LYS A 82 -17.12 -2.27 -9.81
CA LYS A 82 -16.60 -2.18 -11.20
C LYS A 82 -15.65 -1.02 -11.46
N GLU A 83 -15.54 -0.09 -10.51
CA GLU A 83 -14.63 1.05 -10.64
C GLU A 83 -13.18 0.56 -10.67
N ASN A 84 -12.35 1.17 -11.50
CA ASN A 84 -10.92 0.83 -11.60
C ASN A 84 -10.05 1.60 -10.60
N LEU A 85 -10.64 1.99 -9.47
CA LEU A 85 -10.00 2.69 -8.37
C LEU A 85 -10.62 2.27 -7.04
N PHE A 86 -9.82 2.36 -5.98
CA PHE A 86 -10.27 2.17 -4.60
C PHE A 86 -9.52 3.12 -3.67
N LEU A 87 -10.23 3.77 -2.76
CA LEU A 87 -9.63 4.64 -1.74
C LEU A 87 -9.75 3.97 -0.36
N GLN A 88 -8.65 3.45 0.13
CA GLN A 88 -8.55 2.97 1.50
C GLN A 88 -8.37 4.17 2.44
N LYS A 89 -9.44 4.55 3.13
CA LYS A 89 -9.44 5.70 4.06
C LYS A 89 -8.79 5.39 5.40
N GLU A 90 -8.94 4.16 5.86
CA GLU A 90 -8.43 3.70 7.16
C GLU A 90 -7.19 2.83 6.94
N PHE A 91 -6.07 3.26 7.53
CA PHE A 91 -4.80 2.56 7.44
C PHE A 91 -3.93 2.88 8.66
N LEU A 92 -3.00 1.98 8.96
CA LEU A 92 -2.08 2.12 10.07
C LEU A 92 -0.84 2.91 9.64
N PRO A 93 -0.31 3.81 10.49
CA PRO A 93 0.98 4.43 10.26
C PRO A 93 2.12 3.42 10.41
N ASN A 94 3.25 3.69 9.76
CA ASN A 94 4.43 2.81 9.74
C ASN A 94 4.11 1.33 9.47
N PHE A 95 3.14 1.09 8.61
CA PHE A 95 2.67 -0.25 8.29
C PHE A 95 2.96 -0.57 6.83
N ARG A 96 3.50 -1.77 6.59
CA ARG A 96 3.76 -2.28 5.23
C ARG A 96 2.49 -2.93 4.72
N TYR A 97 1.89 -2.33 3.70
CA TYR A 97 0.75 -2.90 2.99
C TYR A 97 1.20 -3.57 1.70
N GLU A 98 0.63 -4.74 1.42
CA GLU A 98 0.72 -5.44 0.14
C GLU A 98 -0.66 -5.47 -0.54
N TYR A 99 -0.69 -5.08 -1.81
CA TYR A 99 -1.91 -4.98 -2.61
C TYR A 99 -1.84 -5.82 -3.88
N ARG A 100 -2.94 -6.49 -4.20
CA ARG A 100 -3.17 -7.15 -5.51
C ARG A 100 -4.61 -6.90 -5.95
N VAL A 101 -4.86 -6.92 -7.26
CA VAL A 101 -6.21 -6.78 -7.83
C VAL A 101 -6.50 -7.91 -8.82
N ARG A 102 -7.73 -8.40 -8.85
CA ARG A 102 -8.22 -9.32 -9.90
C ARG A 102 -9.60 -8.90 -10.39
N ALA A 103 -9.91 -9.22 -11.64
CA ALA A 103 -11.24 -9.10 -12.21
C ALA A 103 -12.07 -10.37 -11.95
N VAL A 104 -13.40 -10.23 -11.89
CA VAL A 104 -14.34 -11.32 -11.66
C VAL A 104 -15.56 -11.21 -12.60
N ILE A 105 -15.97 -12.32 -13.22
CA ILE A 105 -17.18 -12.45 -14.04
C ILE A 105 -18.09 -13.51 -13.38
N GLY A 106 -19.13 -13.09 -12.64
CA GLY A 106 -19.96 -14.02 -11.87
C GLY A 106 -19.12 -14.78 -10.84
N ASP A 107 -19.10 -16.11 -10.92
CA ASP A 107 -18.26 -16.98 -10.08
C ASP A 107 -16.93 -17.36 -10.74
N ILE A 108 -16.54 -16.66 -11.81
CA ILE A 108 -15.32 -16.91 -12.57
C ILE A 108 -14.29 -15.85 -12.21
N TYR A 109 -13.23 -16.29 -11.55
CA TYR A 109 -12.18 -15.43 -11.03
C TYR A 109 -11.01 -15.34 -12.01
N GLY A 110 -10.58 -14.11 -12.32
CA GLY A 110 -9.33 -13.86 -13.01
C GLY A 110 -8.12 -14.16 -12.12
N GLN A 111 -6.93 -14.15 -12.73
CA GLN A 111 -5.70 -14.20 -11.95
C GLN A 111 -5.43 -12.87 -11.25
N TRP A 112 -4.75 -12.93 -10.12
CA TRP A 112 -4.28 -11.74 -9.40
C TRP A 112 -3.18 -11.03 -10.17
N SER A 113 -3.18 -9.70 -10.11
CA SER A 113 -2.04 -8.88 -10.54
C SER A 113 -0.75 -9.24 -9.80
N GLU A 114 0.36 -8.73 -10.31
CA GLU A 114 1.60 -8.58 -9.53
C GLU A 114 1.31 -7.80 -8.23
N SER A 115 2.07 -8.10 -7.18
CA SER A 115 1.92 -7.42 -5.90
C SER A 115 2.52 -6.02 -5.91
N LYS A 116 1.87 -5.12 -5.18
CA LYS A 116 2.34 -3.76 -4.97
C LYS A 116 2.43 -3.47 -3.48
N GLU A 117 3.66 -3.26 -3.02
CA GLU A 117 3.92 -2.89 -1.64
C GLU A 117 4.13 -1.40 -1.45
N ILE A 118 3.68 -0.88 -0.32
CA ILE A 118 4.04 0.44 0.20
C ILE A 118 4.29 0.36 1.72
N LEU A 119 5.06 1.31 2.24
CA LEU A 119 5.20 1.56 3.68
C LEU A 119 4.59 2.93 3.98
N THR A 120 3.61 2.98 4.87
CA THR A 120 2.99 4.25 5.28
C THR A 120 3.95 5.05 6.16
N ALA A 121 3.81 6.37 6.17
CA ALA A 121 4.63 7.24 7.00
C ALA A 121 4.37 6.97 8.50
N PRO A 122 5.32 7.32 9.40
CA PRO A 122 5.07 7.34 10.83
C PRO A 122 3.85 8.20 11.18
N GLY A 123 3.23 7.90 12.32
CA GLY A 123 2.08 8.65 12.80
C GLY A 123 2.42 10.11 13.13
N LYS A 124 1.39 10.94 13.26
CA LYS A 124 1.59 12.29 13.79
C LYS A 124 2.05 12.21 15.25
N VAL A 125 2.90 13.16 15.66
CA VAL A 125 3.27 13.35 17.07
C VAL A 125 2.06 13.87 17.85
N GLU A 126 1.79 13.29 19.02
CA GLU A 126 0.72 13.72 19.93
C GLU A 126 1.27 14.17 21.29
N ASN A 127 0.43 14.84 22.08
CA ASN A 127 0.70 15.22 23.46
C ASN A 127 1.99 16.05 23.67
N LEU A 128 2.27 16.97 22.73
CA LEU A 128 3.34 17.95 22.90
C LEU A 128 3.09 18.80 24.16
N LYS A 129 4.07 18.79 25.04
CA LYS A 129 4.06 19.49 26.34
C LYS A 129 5.36 20.25 26.52
N SER A 130 5.31 21.26 27.38
CA SER A 130 6.48 22.06 27.77
C SER A 130 6.62 22.10 29.29
N GLU A 131 7.86 22.07 29.77
CA GLU A 131 8.23 22.24 31.17
C GLU A 131 9.36 23.27 31.26
N ILE A 132 9.19 24.29 32.11
CA ILE A 132 10.28 25.21 32.46
C ILE A 132 11.17 24.47 33.46
N ILE A 133 12.44 24.27 33.11
CA ILE A 133 13.40 23.58 33.97
C ILE A 133 14.05 24.58 34.93
N ASP A 134 14.48 25.72 34.41
CA ASP A 134 15.03 26.84 35.17
C ASP A 134 14.90 28.14 34.36
N ASP A 135 15.52 29.23 34.82
CA ASP A 135 15.52 30.54 34.15
C ASP A 135 16.24 30.56 32.80
N SER A 136 16.83 29.44 32.39
CA SER A 136 17.67 29.31 31.20
C SER A 136 17.33 28.11 30.32
N ALA A 137 16.35 27.27 30.69
CA ALA A 137 16.04 26.04 29.98
C ALA A 137 14.54 25.69 29.95
N ILE A 138 14.09 25.25 28.78
CA ILE A 138 12.75 24.72 28.55
C ILE A 138 12.88 23.32 27.96
N LYS A 139 12.14 22.36 28.52
CA LYS A 139 12.02 21.02 27.96
C LYS A 139 10.71 20.91 27.20
N LEU A 140 10.77 20.48 25.95
CA LEU A 140 9.63 20.03 25.17
C LEU A 140 9.60 18.51 25.22
N SER A 141 8.43 17.88 25.40
CA SER A 141 8.28 16.42 25.31
C SER A 141 6.98 16.03 24.65
N TRP A 142 6.94 14.84 24.06
CA TRP A 142 5.80 14.31 23.34
C TRP A 142 5.71 12.79 23.49
N ASP A 143 4.60 12.22 23.05
CA ASP A 143 4.42 10.77 23.07
C ASP A 143 5.25 10.11 21.96
N PRO A 144 5.85 8.93 22.22
CA PRO A 144 6.60 8.20 21.20
C PRO A 144 5.71 7.82 20.02
N VAL A 145 6.17 8.10 18.81
CA VAL A 145 5.55 7.65 17.57
C VAL A 145 6.17 6.32 17.17
N GLU A 146 5.34 5.29 17.03
CA GLU A 146 5.80 3.97 16.59
C GLU A 146 6.47 4.05 15.20
N GLY A 147 7.67 3.47 15.09
CA GLY A 147 8.45 3.49 13.86
C GLY A 147 9.20 4.77 13.55
N ALA A 148 9.00 5.85 14.32
CA ALA A 148 9.77 7.06 14.14
C ALA A 148 11.24 6.83 14.50
N LEU A 149 12.15 7.12 13.57
CA LEU A 149 13.59 7.03 13.77
C LEU A 149 14.18 8.30 14.37
N SER A 150 13.54 9.44 14.14
CA SER A 150 13.87 10.76 14.71
C SER A 150 12.65 11.67 14.64
N TYR A 151 12.76 12.79 15.33
CA TYR A 151 11.85 13.92 15.28
C TYR A 151 12.61 15.18 14.85
N ASP A 152 11.89 16.08 14.19
CA ASP A 152 12.31 17.44 13.95
C ASP A 152 11.50 18.36 14.87
N VAL A 153 12.16 19.34 15.48
CA VAL A 153 11.55 20.37 16.33
C VAL A 153 11.87 21.73 15.75
N GLU A 154 10.86 22.52 15.44
CA GLU A 154 11.02 23.89 14.97
C GLU A 154 10.69 24.88 16.09
N ILE A 155 11.60 25.81 16.37
CA ILE A 155 11.46 26.84 17.41
C ILE A 155 11.74 28.19 16.77
N ASP A 156 10.73 29.05 16.70
CA ASP A 156 10.81 30.40 16.11
C ASP A 156 11.43 30.42 14.70
N GLY A 157 11.09 29.43 13.86
CA GLY A 157 11.63 29.27 12.50
C GLY A 157 13.01 28.59 12.43
N ILE A 158 13.59 28.21 13.57
CA ILE A 158 14.85 27.45 13.62
C ILE A 158 14.54 25.97 13.74
N LEU A 159 14.99 25.21 12.74
CA LEU A 159 14.80 23.77 12.67
C LEU A 159 15.91 23.02 13.42
N TYR A 160 15.52 22.12 14.31
CA TYR A 160 16.39 21.16 15.00
C TYR A 160 16.00 19.76 14.57
N GLN A 161 16.90 19.07 13.87
CA GLN A 161 16.61 17.79 13.25
C GLN A 161 17.23 16.61 14.00
N ASP A 162 16.78 15.42 13.63
CA ASP A 162 17.37 14.14 14.07
C ASP A 162 17.32 13.88 15.58
N ILE A 163 16.34 14.44 16.26
CA ILE A 163 16.14 14.22 17.70
C ILE A 163 15.66 12.79 17.90
N LYS A 164 16.44 11.96 18.59
CA LYS A 164 16.15 10.53 18.79
C LYS A 164 15.27 10.27 20.01
N ASP A 165 15.30 11.18 20.97
CA ASP A 165 14.48 11.11 22.17
C ASP A 165 13.07 11.66 21.91
N CYS A 166 12.12 11.31 22.79
CA CYS A 166 10.76 11.89 22.77
C CYS A 166 10.71 13.24 23.53
N TYR A 167 11.83 13.95 23.56
CA TYR A 167 11.94 15.27 24.16
C TYR A 167 13.09 16.06 23.53
N TYR A 168 13.00 17.39 23.62
CA TYR A 168 14.05 18.32 23.25
C TYR A 168 14.28 19.32 24.38
N LEU A 169 15.54 19.57 24.73
CA LEU A 169 15.92 20.52 25.77
C LEU A 169 16.49 21.78 25.14
N LEU A 170 15.67 22.83 25.06
CA LEU A 170 16.10 24.16 24.65
C LEU A 170 16.85 24.81 25.82
N LYS A 171 18.09 25.23 25.58
CA LYS A 171 18.90 25.97 26.55
C LYS A 171 19.27 27.33 25.99
N SER A 172 19.35 28.31 26.88
CA SER A 172 19.85 29.64 26.53
C SER A 172 21.26 29.56 25.93
N VAL A 173 21.57 30.52 25.05
CA VAL A 173 22.88 30.62 24.39
C VAL A 173 24.02 30.73 25.42
N GLN A 174 23.79 31.43 26.53
CA GLN A 174 24.75 31.53 27.64
C GLN A 174 25.10 30.16 28.23
N GLN A 175 24.11 29.29 28.46
CA GLN A 175 24.36 27.98 29.05
C GLN A 175 25.01 27.01 28.05
N ILE A 176 24.70 27.12 26.76
CA ILE A 176 25.38 26.35 25.70
C ILE A 176 26.87 26.71 25.64
N LEU A 177 27.21 28.00 25.71
CA LEU A 177 28.60 28.46 25.76
C LEU A 177 29.31 27.96 27.03
N GLN A 178 28.64 27.99 28.18
CA GLN A 178 29.19 27.50 29.44
C GLN A 178 29.47 25.99 29.41
N MET A 179 28.59 25.18 28.81
CA MET A 179 28.83 23.74 28.63
C MET A 179 30.00 23.44 27.68
N ARG A 180 30.16 24.22 26.60
CA ARG A 180 31.29 24.07 25.67
C ARG A 180 32.62 24.38 26.36
N ILE A 181 32.67 25.48 27.11
CA ILE A 181 33.85 25.86 27.90
C ILE A 181 34.16 24.79 28.95
N LEU A 182 33.15 24.27 29.66
CA LEU A 182 33.34 23.24 30.68
C LEU A 182 33.85 21.92 30.09
N LYS A 183 33.34 21.48 28.92
CA LYS A 183 33.84 20.29 28.21
C LYS A 183 35.28 20.47 27.75
N ILE A 184 35.64 21.64 27.23
CA ILE A 184 37.03 21.96 26.87
C ILE A 184 37.91 21.88 28.13
N TYR A 185 37.45 22.43 29.25
CA TYR A 185 38.20 22.45 30.49
C TYR A 185 38.40 21.04 31.09
N THR A 186 37.38 20.18 31.09
CA THR A 186 37.51 18.80 31.60
C THR A 186 38.36 17.91 30.68
N THR A 187 38.41 18.21 29.38
CA THR A 187 39.29 17.52 28.43
C THR A 187 40.75 17.98 28.58
N LEU A 188 40.98 19.27 28.83
CA LEU A 188 42.32 19.84 29.05
C LEU A 188 42.88 19.57 30.45
N PHE A 189 42.01 19.38 31.44
CA PHE A 189 42.37 19.16 32.84
C PHE A 189 41.56 18.01 33.48
N PRO A 190 41.77 16.75 33.07
CA PRO A 190 41.15 15.61 33.75
C PRO A 190 41.68 15.52 35.19
N ARG A 191 40.78 15.34 36.17
CA ARG A 191 41.17 15.17 37.58
C ARG A 191 42.02 13.88 37.74
N ARG A 192 43.17 14.01 38.40
CA ARG A 192 44.03 12.89 38.84
C ARG A 192 43.38 12.09 39.95
#